data_AF-A0A5Q3L5S5-F1
#
_entry.id   AF-A0A5Q3L5S5-F1
#
_cell.length_a   1.000
_cell.length_b   1.000
_cell.length_c   1.000
_cell.angle_alpha   90.00
_cell.angle_beta   90.00
_cell.angle_gamma   90.00
#
_symmetry.space_group_name_H-M   'P 1'
#
loop_
_entity.id
_entity.type
_entity.pdbx_description
1 polymer ?
#
loop_
_entity_poly.entity_id
_entity_poly.type
_entity_poly.pdbx_seq_one_letter_code
_entity_poly.pdbx_strand_id
1 'polypeptide(L)'
;MNSEYWNSLTSQFPTTAPTFWGIVIAAVATVILWHVPGGRYLLYPFSILATWFHEMGHGLTALCLGGKFEELYLYPNGSGMAVYRIPASWGAIRNSLIAAGGPLAPSLLGACFFVLAKKPEVAQWGLYLLVGILILSTLLWVRTLFGWIAIPLWAIALGAVAIYARPEVQSFCLQFLGVQACLSTFYQFNYLFTYQAEVGGKVRLSDTGIISHHLYAPYWFWGILLSAISLAVLGIGLHWSVSK
;
A
#
# COMPACT_ATOMS: atom_id res chain seq x y z
N MET A 1 -35.08 -8.58 -35.13
CA MET A 1 -34.95 -8.32 -33.68
C MET A 1 -34.32 -6.94 -33.52
N ASN A 2 -35.07 -6.02 -32.90
CA ASN A 2 -34.77 -4.59 -32.77
C ASN A 2 -33.66 -4.36 -31.71
N SER A 3 -32.74 -3.42 -31.95
CA SER A 3 -31.69 -3.01 -31.00
C SER A 3 -32.24 -2.50 -29.66
N GLU A 4 -33.46 -1.95 -29.63
CA GLU A 4 -34.18 -1.54 -28.41
C GLU A 4 -34.49 -2.72 -27.48
N TYR A 5 -34.74 -3.91 -28.03
CA TYR A 5 -34.96 -5.12 -27.22
C TYR A 5 -33.67 -5.56 -26.50
N TRP A 6 -32.52 -5.41 -27.16
CA TRP A 6 -31.24 -5.69 -26.53
C TRP A 6 -30.83 -4.60 -25.53
N ASN A 7 -31.17 -3.34 -25.81
CA ASN A 7 -30.93 -2.21 -24.90
C ASN A 7 -31.82 -2.26 -23.63
N SER A 8 -33.04 -2.78 -23.73
CA SER A 8 -33.92 -2.96 -22.57
C SER A 8 -33.46 -4.10 -21.67
N LEU A 9 -32.85 -5.14 -22.23
CA LEU A 9 -32.25 -6.24 -21.47
C LEU A 9 -30.91 -5.84 -20.82
N THR A 10 -30.10 -5.02 -21.47
CA THR A 10 -28.81 -4.55 -20.90
C THR A 10 -28.99 -3.46 -19.84
N SER A 11 -30.04 -2.65 -19.92
CA SER A 11 -30.36 -1.63 -18.89
C SER A 11 -30.92 -2.21 -17.58
N GLN A 12 -31.33 -3.48 -17.57
CA GLN A 12 -31.76 -4.19 -16.36
C GLN A 12 -30.59 -4.76 -15.53
N PHE A 13 -29.40 -4.87 -16.11
CA PHE A 13 -28.20 -5.22 -15.35
C PHE A 13 -27.60 -3.94 -14.78
N PRO A 14 -27.50 -3.80 -13.45
CA PRO A 14 -26.82 -2.64 -12.88
C PRO A 14 -25.38 -2.62 -13.39
N THR A 15 -25.06 -1.62 -14.21
CA THR A 15 -23.69 -1.23 -14.62
C THR A 15 -22.95 -0.56 -13.46
N THR A 16 -23.14 -1.09 -12.26
CA THR A 16 -22.57 -0.48 -11.07
C THR A 16 -21.10 -0.84 -11.04
N ALA A 17 -20.27 0.21 -11.04
CA ALA A 17 -18.97 0.18 -10.39
C ALA A 17 -19.05 -0.66 -9.10
N PRO A 18 -17.97 -1.32 -8.70
CA PRO A 18 -17.97 -2.27 -7.59
C PRO A 18 -18.66 -1.65 -6.40
N THR A 19 -19.72 -2.31 -5.96
CA THR A 19 -20.53 -1.77 -4.89
C THR A 19 -19.68 -1.74 -3.62
N PHE A 20 -19.92 -0.75 -2.76
CA PHE A 20 -19.34 -0.66 -1.42
C PHE A 20 -19.25 -2.04 -0.71
N TRP A 21 -20.29 -2.86 -0.88
CA TRP A 21 -20.34 -4.22 -0.37
C TRP A 21 -19.27 -5.16 -0.93
N GLY A 22 -18.91 -5.05 -2.21
CA GLY A 22 -17.81 -5.82 -2.79
C GLY A 22 -16.47 -5.52 -2.12
N ILE A 23 -16.21 -4.25 -1.80
CA ILE A 23 -15.00 -3.81 -1.07
C ILE A 23 -15.02 -4.32 0.37
N VAL A 24 -16.16 -4.19 1.05
CA VAL A 24 -16.35 -4.70 2.43
C VAL A 24 -16.15 -6.21 2.48
N ILE A 25 -16.74 -6.95 1.54
CA ILE A 25 -16.55 -8.41 1.43
C ILE A 25 -15.09 -8.74 1.20
N ALA A 26 -14.40 -8.01 0.31
CA ALA A 26 -12.98 -8.23 0.06
C ALA A 26 -12.12 -7.95 1.30
N ALA A 27 -12.42 -6.88 2.06
CA ALA A 27 -11.74 -6.56 3.30
C ALA A 27 -11.94 -7.66 4.37
N VAL A 28 -13.19 -8.09 4.57
CA VAL A 28 -13.54 -9.18 5.50
C VAL A 28 -12.88 -10.49 5.08
N ALA A 29 -12.91 -10.80 3.78
CA ALA A 29 -12.26 -12.00 3.24
C ALA A 29 -10.75 -11.98 3.49
N THR A 30 -10.07 -10.84 3.32
CA THR A 30 -8.64 -10.70 3.66
C THR A 30 -8.38 -10.99 5.14
N VAL A 31 -9.19 -10.44 6.05
CA VAL A 31 -9.04 -10.68 7.49
C VAL A 31 -9.28 -12.16 7.84
N ILE A 32 -10.27 -12.79 7.22
CA ILE A 32 -10.53 -14.23 7.41
C ILE A 32 -9.35 -15.05 6.88
N LEU A 33 -8.85 -14.74 5.68
CA LEU A 33 -7.74 -15.45 5.05
C LEU A 33 -6.44 -15.40 5.88
N TRP A 34 -6.23 -14.39 6.74
CA TRP A 34 -5.11 -14.40 7.69
C TRP A 34 -5.16 -15.56 8.69
N HIS A 35 -6.35 -16.06 9.00
CA HIS A 35 -6.58 -17.10 10.01
C HIS A 35 -6.72 -18.50 9.41
N VAL A 36 -6.90 -18.62 8.09
CA VAL A 36 -7.10 -19.91 7.41
C VAL A 36 -5.75 -20.53 7.01
N PRO A 37 -5.53 -21.83 7.22
CA PRO A 37 -4.34 -22.53 6.71
C PRO A 37 -4.17 -22.31 5.21
N GLY A 38 -3.00 -21.82 4.81
CA GLY A 38 -2.67 -21.51 3.42
C GLY A 38 -3.15 -20.15 2.90
N GLY A 39 -4.01 -19.42 3.63
CA GLY A 39 -4.44 -18.08 3.24
C GLY A 39 -3.27 -17.07 3.17
N ARG A 40 -2.21 -17.30 3.96
CA ARG A 40 -0.95 -16.55 3.86
C ARG A 40 -0.27 -16.67 2.50
N TYR A 41 -0.37 -17.81 1.80
CA TYR A 41 0.21 -17.95 0.46
C TYR A 41 -0.57 -17.14 -0.57
N LEU A 42 -1.91 -17.09 -0.44
CA LEU A 42 -2.75 -16.28 -1.32
C LEU A 42 -2.52 -14.77 -1.10
N LEU A 43 -2.30 -14.37 0.15
CA LEU A 43 -2.04 -12.98 0.53
C LEU A 43 -0.57 -12.55 0.37
N TYR A 44 0.32 -13.49 0.07
CA TYR A 44 1.75 -13.22 -0.04
C TYR A 44 2.09 -12.15 -1.09
N PRO A 45 1.57 -12.18 -2.33
CA PRO A 45 1.84 -11.12 -3.30
C PRO A 45 1.44 -9.72 -2.80
N PHE A 46 0.30 -9.62 -2.10
CA PHE A 46 -0.18 -8.36 -1.51
C PHE A 46 0.68 -7.92 -0.34
N SER A 47 1.22 -8.86 0.43
CA SER A 47 2.16 -8.58 1.51
C SER A 47 3.46 -7.99 0.96
N ILE A 48 3.96 -8.50 -0.17
CA ILE A 48 5.14 -7.93 -0.85
C ILE A 48 4.86 -6.51 -1.35
N LEU A 49 3.70 -6.28 -1.96
CA LEU A 49 3.32 -4.94 -2.42
C LEU A 49 3.15 -3.97 -1.24
N ALA A 50 2.60 -4.43 -0.12
CA ALA A 50 2.51 -3.66 1.11
C ALA A 50 3.89 -3.29 1.68
N THR A 51 4.82 -4.24 1.74
CA THR A 51 6.21 -3.96 2.10
C THR A 51 6.83 -2.95 1.16
N TRP A 52 6.60 -3.07 -0.16
CA TRP A 52 7.08 -2.07 -1.12
C TRP A 52 6.50 -0.68 -0.83
N PHE A 53 5.20 -0.54 -0.57
CA PHE A 53 4.61 0.75 -0.18
C PHE A 53 5.25 1.32 1.09
N HIS A 54 5.48 0.47 2.09
CA HIS A 54 6.11 0.84 3.35
C HIS A 54 7.53 1.37 3.12
N GLU A 55 8.39 0.62 2.44
CA GLU A 55 9.77 1.03 2.22
C GLU A 55 9.88 2.25 1.29
N MET A 56 9.01 2.35 0.28
CA MET A 56 8.89 3.56 -0.53
C MET A 56 8.50 4.76 0.33
N GLY A 57 7.66 4.57 1.36
CA GLY A 57 7.30 5.60 2.34
C GLY A 57 8.52 6.22 3.03
N HIS A 58 9.45 5.41 3.51
CA HIS A 58 10.71 5.90 4.07
C HIS A 58 11.54 6.66 3.02
N GLY A 59 11.76 6.04 1.87
CA GLY A 59 12.61 6.61 0.82
C GLY A 59 12.09 7.94 0.28
N LEU A 60 10.80 8.01 -0.03
CA LEU A 60 10.15 9.23 -0.51
C LEU A 60 10.11 10.32 0.58
N THR A 61 9.86 9.96 1.84
CA THR A 61 9.91 10.93 2.94
C THR A 61 11.32 11.49 3.11
N ALA A 62 12.35 10.65 3.00
CA ALA A 62 13.74 11.11 3.02
C ALA A 62 14.03 12.09 1.88
N LEU A 63 13.57 11.81 0.65
CA LEU A 63 13.70 12.73 -0.49
C LEU A 63 12.98 14.06 -0.25
N CYS A 64 11.74 14.03 0.23
CA CYS A 64 10.94 15.22 0.51
C CYS A 64 11.58 16.13 1.57
N LEU A 65 12.29 15.55 2.54
CA LEU A 65 12.99 16.30 3.58
C LEU A 65 14.37 16.84 3.12
N GLY A 66 14.78 16.56 1.88
CA GLY A 66 16.06 17.00 1.30
C GLY A 66 17.21 16.00 1.45
N GLY A 67 16.89 14.74 1.73
CA GLY A 67 17.83 13.61 1.79
C GLY A 67 17.96 12.92 0.44
N LYS A 68 18.54 11.71 0.44
CA LYS A 68 18.65 10.85 -0.75
C LYS A 68 18.07 9.48 -0.45
N PHE A 69 17.25 8.97 -1.36
CA PHE A 69 16.85 7.56 -1.37
C PHE A 69 17.80 6.81 -2.30
N GLU A 70 18.57 5.86 -1.74
CA GLU A 70 19.68 5.22 -2.45
C GLU A 70 19.26 3.85 -2.98
N GLU A 71 18.68 3.01 -2.12
CA GLU A 71 18.42 1.61 -2.46
C GLU A 71 17.16 1.08 -1.77
N LEU A 72 16.54 0.09 -2.39
CA LEU A 72 15.38 -0.63 -1.91
C LEU A 72 15.65 -2.13 -1.98
N TYR A 73 15.61 -2.78 -0.82
CA TYR A 73 15.76 -4.23 -0.69
C TYR A 73 14.39 -4.84 -0.39
N LEU A 74 14.04 -5.90 -1.10
CA LEU A 74 12.85 -6.70 -0.86
C LEU A 74 13.27 -8.17 -0.76
N TYR A 75 12.81 -8.85 0.27
CA TYR A 75 13.22 -10.21 0.57
C TYR A 75 12.07 -11.22 0.41
N PRO A 76 12.35 -12.49 0.06
CA PRO A 76 11.32 -13.53 -0.09
C PRO A 76 10.55 -13.88 1.19
N ASN A 77 11.03 -13.45 2.35
CA ASN A 77 10.30 -13.63 3.61
C ASN A 77 9.26 -12.52 3.86
N GLY A 78 9.10 -11.59 2.92
CA GLY A 78 8.19 -10.45 3.03
C GLY A 78 8.75 -9.22 3.72
N SER A 79 9.97 -9.28 4.26
CA SER A 79 10.66 -8.10 4.80
C SER A 79 11.23 -7.21 3.69
N GLY A 80 11.43 -5.93 4.01
CA GLY A 80 12.02 -4.95 3.12
C GLY A 80 12.97 -4.04 3.87
N MET A 81 13.76 -3.25 3.14
CA MET A 81 14.61 -2.22 3.70
C MET A 81 14.88 -1.12 2.69
N ALA A 82 14.47 0.11 3.02
CA ALA A 82 14.87 1.33 2.34
C ALA A 82 16.20 1.85 2.90
N VAL A 83 17.19 2.03 2.04
CA VAL A 83 18.45 2.70 2.35
C VAL A 83 18.37 4.13 1.86
N TYR A 84 18.50 5.06 2.80
CA TYR A 84 18.49 6.50 2.54
C TYR A 84 19.65 7.17 3.25
N ARG A 85 20.11 8.30 2.70
CA ARG A 85 21.16 9.14 3.26
C ARG A 85 20.60 10.50 3.62
N ILE A 86 20.91 10.93 4.84
CA ILE A 86 20.58 12.26 5.34
C ILE A 86 21.86 12.94 5.84
N PRO A 87 21.97 14.28 5.74
CA PRO A 87 23.06 15.04 6.35
C PRO A 87 23.16 14.77 7.86
N ALA A 88 24.39 14.63 8.37
CA ALA A 88 24.65 14.37 9.80
C ALA A 88 24.15 15.49 10.72
N SER A 89 23.95 16.70 10.20
CA SER A 89 23.36 17.84 10.92
C SER A 89 21.85 17.71 11.16
N TRP A 90 21.19 16.69 10.62
CA TRP A 90 19.76 16.49 10.80
C TRP A 90 19.44 15.99 12.21
N GLY A 91 18.46 16.64 12.84
CA GLY A 91 18.03 16.32 14.20
C GLY A 91 17.01 15.18 14.28
N ALA A 92 16.68 14.83 15.52
CA ALA A 92 15.70 13.82 15.94
C ALA A 92 14.38 13.86 15.17
N ILE A 93 13.84 15.05 14.90
CA ILE A 93 12.54 15.24 14.24
C ILE A 93 12.54 14.67 12.82
N ARG A 94 13.57 14.97 12.01
CA ARG A 94 13.61 14.50 10.61
C ARG A 94 13.77 12.99 10.53
N ASN A 95 14.60 12.40 11.39
CA ASN A 95 14.73 10.94 11.50
C ASN A 95 13.38 10.29 11.84
N SER A 96 12.65 10.87 12.79
CA SER A 96 11.35 10.37 13.22
C SER A 96 10.28 10.50 12.15
N LEU A 97 10.30 11.58 11.36
CA LEU A 97 9.40 11.74 10.21
C LEU A 97 9.66 10.69 9.13
N ILE A 98 10.93 10.39 8.83
CA ILE A 98 11.27 9.33 7.87
C ILE A 98 10.76 7.98 8.37
N ALA A 99 11.02 7.65 9.65
CA ALA A 99 10.52 6.44 10.28
C ALA A 99 8.98 6.36 10.26
N ALA A 100 8.27 7.47 10.52
CA ALA A 100 6.81 7.51 10.42
C ALA A 100 6.30 7.36 8.98
N GLY A 101 7.09 7.78 7.99
CA GLY A 101 6.76 7.71 6.57
C GLY A 101 6.46 6.29 6.09
N GLY A 102 7.18 5.29 6.60
CA GLY A 102 6.99 3.89 6.22
C GLY A 102 5.59 3.36 6.56
N PRO A 103 5.19 3.29 7.83
CA PRO A 103 3.89 2.74 8.23
C PRO A 103 2.70 3.59 7.78
N LEU A 104 2.87 4.91 7.57
CA LEU A 104 1.79 5.78 7.10
C LEU A 104 1.55 5.69 5.60
N ALA A 105 2.59 5.49 4.78
CA ALA A 105 2.50 5.52 3.32
C ALA A 105 1.45 4.55 2.73
N PRO A 106 1.34 3.27 3.15
CA PRO A 106 0.31 2.38 2.64
C PRO A 106 -1.11 2.91 2.85
N SER A 107 -1.41 3.44 4.04
CA SER A 107 -2.74 3.98 4.34
C SER A 107 -3.06 5.25 3.55
N LEU A 108 -2.09 6.16 3.38
CA LEU A 108 -2.25 7.37 2.57
C LEU A 108 -2.46 7.03 1.10
N LEU A 109 -1.67 6.12 0.55
CA LEU A 109 -1.84 5.64 -0.83
C LEU A 109 -3.19 4.93 -1.02
N GLY A 110 -3.62 4.15 -0.03
CA GLY A 110 -4.94 3.52 -0.06
C GLY A 110 -6.08 4.52 -0.12
N ALA A 111 -6.01 5.61 0.66
CA ALA A 111 -6.96 6.72 0.54
C ALA A 111 -6.94 7.37 -0.84
N CYS A 112 -5.75 7.63 -1.41
CA CYS A 112 -5.62 8.14 -2.78
C CYS A 112 -6.25 7.18 -3.81
N PHE A 113 -6.11 5.87 -3.63
CA PHE A 113 -6.74 4.88 -4.51
C PHE A 113 -8.27 4.91 -4.44
N PHE A 114 -8.86 5.06 -3.27
CA PHE A 114 -10.32 5.25 -3.15
C PHE A 114 -10.80 6.50 -3.87
N VAL A 115 -10.03 7.60 -3.80
CA VAL A 115 -10.32 8.85 -4.52
C VAL A 115 -10.30 8.63 -6.03
N LEU A 116 -9.21 8.04 -6.54
CA LEU A 116 -9.00 7.83 -7.98
C LEU A 116 -10.01 6.84 -8.56
N ALA A 117 -10.44 5.86 -7.77
CA ALA A 117 -11.36 4.83 -8.22
C ALA A 117 -12.83 5.27 -8.34
N LYS A 118 -13.16 6.52 -8.00
CA LYS A 118 -14.54 7.05 -8.15
C LYS A 118 -15.03 7.08 -9.59
N LYS A 119 -14.12 7.38 -10.52
CA LYS A 119 -14.43 7.49 -11.95
C LYS A 119 -13.60 6.45 -12.69
N PRO A 120 -14.21 5.59 -13.51
CA PRO A 120 -13.47 4.53 -14.17
C PRO A 120 -12.31 5.02 -15.04
N GLU A 121 -12.47 6.16 -15.72
CA GLU A 121 -11.39 6.75 -16.54
C GLU A 121 -10.22 7.19 -15.67
N VAL A 122 -10.50 7.76 -14.49
CA VAL A 122 -9.48 8.17 -13.52
C VAL A 122 -8.83 6.95 -12.86
N ALA A 123 -9.61 5.89 -12.59
CA ALA A 123 -9.10 4.64 -12.04
C ALA A 123 -8.07 4.00 -12.99
N GLN A 124 -8.35 4.00 -14.30
CA GLN A 124 -7.43 3.51 -15.32
C GLN A 124 -6.10 4.28 -15.30
N TRP A 125 -6.15 5.61 -15.28
CA TRP A 125 -4.95 6.45 -15.17
C TRP A 125 -4.22 6.24 -13.83
N GLY A 126 -4.95 6.01 -12.75
CA GLY A 126 -4.39 5.64 -11.45
C GLY A 126 -3.60 4.33 -11.51
N LEU A 127 -4.12 3.31 -12.21
CA LEU A 127 -3.39 2.06 -12.45
C LEU A 127 -2.15 2.28 -13.31
N TYR A 128 -2.23 3.06 -14.39
CA TYR A 128 -1.05 3.38 -15.21
C TYR A 128 0.02 4.13 -14.43
N LEU A 129 -0.38 5.08 -13.59
CA LEU A 129 0.53 5.81 -12.72
C LEU A 129 1.23 4.85 -11.75
N LEU A 130 0.48 3.97 -11.10
CA LEU A 130 1.05 2.97 -10.19
C LEU A 130 2.03 2.04 -10.92
N VAL A 131 1.68 1.55 -12.12
CA VAL A 131 2.57 0.75 -12.98
C VAL A 131 3.86 1.51 -13.29
N GLY A 132 3.75 2.79 -13.69
CA GLY A 132 4.90 3.64 -13.95
C GLY A 132 5.81 3.78 -12.74
N ILE A 133 5.25 3.99 -11.54
CA ILE A 133 6.01 4.10 -10.29
C ILE A 133 6.67 2.76 -9.93
N LEU A 134 5.98 1.62 -10.11
CA LEU A 134 6.55 0.30 -9.85
C LEU A 134 7.76 0.03 -10.77
N ILE A 135 7.63 0.32 -12.07
CA ILE A 135 8.74 0.16 -13.02
C ILE A 135 9.88 1.12 -12.67
N LEU A 136 9.58 2.41 -12.50
CA LEU A 136 10.59 3.43 -12.22
C LEU A 136 11.34 3.12 -10.92
N SER A 137 10.63 2.77 -9.85
CA SER A 137 11.25 2.42 -8.57
C SER A 137 12.11 1.16 -8.66
N THR A 138 11.70 0.18 -9.49
CA THR A 138 12.51 -1.01 -9.76
C THR A 138 13.84 -0.63 -10.39
N LEU A 139 13.81 0.22 -11.43
CA LEU A 139 15.01 0.68 -12.12
C LEU A 139 15.90 1.54 -11.23
N LEU A 140 15.31 2.48 -10.49
CA LEU A 140 16.05 3.47 -9.71
C LEU A 140 16.61 2.92 -8.41
N TRP A 141 15.83 2.15 -7.65
CA TRP A 141 16.16 1.83 -6.26
C TRP A 141 16.27 0.34 -5.96
N VAL A 142 15.57 -0.56 -6.66
CA VAL A 142 15.57 -1.98 -6.27
C VAL A 142 16.94 -2.63 -6.50
N ARG A 143 17.47 -3.31 -5.46
CA ARG A 143 18.80 -3.97 -5.47
C ARG A 143 18.77 -5.47 -5.19
N THR A 144 17.61 -6.09 -5.18
CA THR A 144 17.45 -7.53 -4.90
C THR A 144 16.90 -8.26 -6.11
N LEU A 145 17.41 -9.47 -6.41
CA LEU A 145 16.88 -10.30 -7.49
C LEU A 145 15.38 -10.57 -7.30
N PHE A 146 14.97 -10.84 -6.04
CA PHE A 146 13.57 -11.03 -5.71
C PHE A 146 12.72 -9.80 -6.06
N GLY A 147 13.15 -8.59 -5.68
CA GLY A 147 12.43 -7.35 -6.04
C GLY A 147 12.37 -7.11 -7.55
N TRP A 148 13.46 -7.40 -8.28
CA TRP A 148 13.53 -7.32 -9.75
C TRP A 148 12.60 -8.31 -10.47
N ILE A 149 12.05 -9.30 -9.76
CA ILE A 149 11.05 -10.22 -10.28
C ILE A 149 9.65 -9.81 -9.77
N ALA A 150 9.50 -9.68 -8.45
CA ALA A 150 8.20 -9.48 -7.82
C ALA A 150 7.53 -8.15 -8.20
N ILE A 151 8.29 -7.05 -8.26
CA ILE A 151 7.72 -5.72 -8.56
C ILE A 151 7.34 -5.59 -10.04
N PRO A 152 8.17 -6.02 -11.02
CA PRO A 152 7.73 -6.07 -12.41
C PRO A 152 6.54 -6.99 -12.66
N LEU A 153 6.43 -8.13 -11.95
CA LEU A 153 5.23 -8.99 -12.06
C LEU A 153 3.97 -8.25 -11.61
N TRP A 154 4.04 -7.47 -10.53
CA TRP A 154 2.96 -6.56 -10.13
C TRP A 154 2.65 -5.51 -11.21
N ALA A 155 3.68 -4.89 -11.79
CA ALA A 155 3.51 -3.90 -12.85
C ALA A 155 2.83 -4.51 -14.09
N ILE A 156 3.21 -5.74 -14.49
CA ILE A 156 2.58 -6.46 -15.62
C ILE A 156 1.12 -6.80 -15.29
N ALA A 157 0.84 -7.33 -14.10
CA ALA A 157 -0.52 -7.69 -13.70
C ALA A 157 -1.45 -6.47 -13.67
N LEU A 158 -1.00 -5.36 -13.09
CA LEU A 158 -1.77 -4.12 -13.03
C LEU A 158 -1.90 -3.45 -14.40
N GLY A 159 -0.85 -3.51 -15.23
CA GLY A 159 -0.89 -3.05 -16.61
C GLY A 159 -1.91 -3.84 -17.44
N ALA A 160 -1.97 -5.17 -17.26
CA ALA A 160 -2.98 -6.00 -17.91
C ALA A 160 -4.40 -5.61 -17.48
N VAL A 161 -4.62 -5.31 -16.19
CA VAL A 161 -5.92 -4.80 -15.72
C VAL A 161 -6.23 -3.43 -16.35
N ALA A 162 -5.26 -2.52 -16.38
CA ALA A 162 -5.44 -1.18 -16.94
C ALA A 162 -5.76 -1.21 -18.46
N ILE A 163 -5.20 -2.16 -19.21
CA ILE A 163 -5.36 -2.25 -20.67
C ILE A 163 -6.60 -3.07 -21.05
N TYR A 164 -6.81 -4.22 -20.41
CA TYR A 164 -7.76 -5.23 -20.90
C TYR A 164 -9.03 -5.37 -20.06
N ALA A 165 -9.02 -4.93 -18.79
CA ALA A 165 -10.20 -5.09 -17.94
C ALA A 165 -11.27 -4.04 -18.24
N ARG A 166 -12.52 -4.36 -17.90
CA ARG A 166 -13.64 -3.42 -18.00
C ARG A 166 -13.48 -2.26 -17.00
N PRO A 167 -14.04 -1.07 -17.27
CA PRO A 167 -13.86 0.11 -16.41
C PRO A 167 -14.27 -0.11 -14.93
N GLU A 168 -15.29 -0.93 -14.69
CA GLU A 168 -15.73 -1.30 -13.34
C GLU A 168 -14.69 -2.15 -12.61
N VAL A 169 -14.03 -3.07 -13.33
CA VAL A 169 -12.98 -3.93 -12.78
C VAL A 169 -11.72 -3.13 -12.48
N GLN A 170 -11.40 -2.12 -13.29
CA GLN A 170 -10.27 -1.21 -13.02
C GLN A 170 -10.50 -0.42 -11.72
N SER A 171 -11.71 0.12 -11.57
CA SER A 171 -12.14 0.79 -10.34
C SER A 171 -12.08 -0.14 -9.13
N PHE A 172 -12.55 -1.39 -9.29
CA PHE A 172 -12.47 -2.41 -8.24
C PHE A 172 -11.05 -2.71 -7.82
N CYS A 173 -10.19 -2.94 -8.81
CA CYS A 173 -8.81 -3.30 -8.58
C CYS A 173 -8.12 -2.22 -7.75
N LEU A 174 -8.32 -0.95 -8.12
CA LEU A 174 -7.72 0.16 -7.40
C LEU A 174 -8.28 0.30 -5.96
N GLN A 175 -9.60 0.16 -5.76
CA GLN A 175 -10.20 0.14 -4.42
C GLN A 175 -9.71 -1.03 -3.58
N PHE A 176 -9.61 -2.21 -4.17
CA PHE A 176 -9.15 -3.42 -3.52
C PHE A 176 -7.69 -3.29 -3.09
N LEU A 177 -6.82 -2.76 -3.96
CA LEU A 177 -5.44 -2.42 -3.59
C LEU A 177 -5.40 -1.39 -2.45
N GLY A 178 -6.32 -0.42 -2.45
CA GLY A 178 -6.44 0.55 -1.35
C GLY A 178 -6.79 -0.10 -0.02
N VAL A 179 -7.73 -1.05 -0.03
CA VAL A 179 -8.02 -1.89 1.15
C VAL A 179 -6.80 -2.68 1.59
N GLN A 180 -6.12 -3.38 0.66
CA GLN A 180 -4.94 -4.17 1.01
C GLN A 180 -3.83 -3.29 1.61
N ALA A 181 -3.60 -2.11 1.03
CA ALA A 181 -2.60 -1.16 1.53
C ALA A 181 -2.94 -0.70 2.95
N CYS A 182 -4.19 -0.28 3.22
CA CYS A 182 -4.62 0.13 4.55
C CYS A 182 -4.61 -1.03 5.57
N LEU A 183 -5.07 -2.22 5.18
CA LEU A 183 -5.09 -3.40 6.05
C LEU A 183 -3.68 -3.90 6.38
N SER A 184 -2.71 -3.68 5.49
CA SER A 184 -1.34 -4.14 5.71
C SER A 184 -0.67 -3.53 6.95
N THR A 185 -1.01 -2.28 7.30
CA THR A 185 -0.54 -1.63 8.54
C THR A 185 -0.95 -2.43 9.78
N PHE A 186 -2.12 -3.05 9.76
CA PHE A 186 -2.63 -3.89 10.87
C PHE A 186 -2.13 -5.33 10.79
N TYR A 187 -1.82 -5.86 9.60
CA TYR A 187 -1.11 -7.13 9.51
C TYR A 187 0.28 -7.05 10.15
N GLN A 188 0.94 -5.90 9.98
CA GLN A 188 2.20 -5.56 10.62
C GLN A 188 2.05 -5.03 12.05
N PHE A 189 0.88 -5.20 12.69
CA PHE A 189 0.64 -4.69 14.04
C PHE A 189 1.70 -5.17 15.04
N ASN A 190 2.08 -6.46 14.99
CA ASN A 190 3.16 -6.96 15.86
C ASN A 190 4.50 -6.24 15.63
N TYR A 191 4.77 -5.76 14.42
CA TYR A 191 5.97 -4.99 14.09
C TYR A 191 5.88 -3.53 14.56
N LEU A 192 4.72 -2.88 14.48
CA LEU A 192 4.52 -1.52 15.02
C LEU A 192 4.70 -1.46 16.55
N PHE A 193 4.43 -2.56 17.24
CA PHE A 193 4.50 -2.67 18.69
C PHE A 193 5.71 -3.46 19.20
N THR A 194 6.79 -3.54 18.41
CA THR A 194 8.11 -3.98 18.90
C THR A 194 9.11 -2.83 18.79
N TYR A 195 10.12 -2.81 19.67
CA TYR A 195 11.22 -1.82 19.62
C TYR A 195 12.28 -2.18 18.57
N GLN A 196 12.48 -3.47 18.33
CA GLN A 196 13.44 -4.01 17.37
C GLN A 196 12.80 -5.14 16.55
N ALA A 197 13.24 -5.26 15.30
CA ALA A 197 12.79 -6.28 14.38
C ALA A 197 13.96 -6.84 13.59
N GLU A 198 13.81 -8.08 13.13
CA GLU A 198 14.78 -8.71 12.24
C GLU A 198 14.44 -8.39 10.78
N VAL A 199 15.35 -7.71 10.10
CA VAL A 199 15.22 -7.33 8.69
C VAL A 199 16.43 -7.85 7.94
N GLY A 200 16.20 -8.72 6.96
CA GLY A 200 17.28 -9.34 6.18
C GLY A 200 18.31 -10.10 7.04
N GLY A 201 17.87 -10.74 8.12
CA GLY A 201 18.75 -11.51 9.02
C GLY A 201 19.51 -10.68 10.06
N LYS A 202 19.22 -9.38 10.19
CA LYS A 202 19.88 -8.49 11.15
C LYS A 202 18.84 -7.79 12.03
N VAL A 203 19.12 -7.73 13.34
CA VAL A 203 18.30 -6.98 14.29
C VAL A 203 18.54 -5.48 14.09
N ARG A 204 17.45 -4.74 13.89
CA ARG A 204 17.43 -3.28 13.73
C ARG A 204 16.31 -2.68 14.57
N LEU A 205 16.39 -1.39 14.84
CA LEU A 205 15.24 -0.67 15.41
C LEU A 205 14.06 -0.73 14.44
N SER A 206 12.86 -0.95 14.96
CA SER A 206 11.62 -0.74 14.21
C SER A 206 11.38 0.76 14.02
N ASP A 207 10.38 1.12 13.22
CA ASP A 207 10.04 2.53 13.00
C ASP A 207 9.63 3.24 14.28
N THR A 208 8.78 2.60 15.08
CA THR A 208 8.38 3.11 16.39
C THR A 208 9.54 3.10 17.39
N GLY A 209 10.47 2.16 17.23
CA GLY A 209 11.75 2.14 17.92
C GLY A 209 12.60 3.38 17.60
N ILE A 210 12.79 3.70 16.31
CA ILE A 210 13.53 4.89 15.84
C ILE A 210 12.87 6.16 16.37
N ILE A 211 11.55 6.28 16.26
CA ILE A 211 10.82 7.45 16.76
C ILE A 211 11.00 7.58 18.28
N SER A 212 10.86 6.50 19.04
CA SER A 212 11.04 6.52 20.51
C SER A 212 12.48 6.77 20.94
N HIS A 213 13.47 6.43 20.10
CA HIS A 213 14.87 6.70 20.36
C HIS A 213 15.20 8.20 20.20
N HIS A 214 14.46 8.90 19.35
CA HIS A 214 14.71 10.30 19.01
C HIS A 214 13.76 11.28 19.69
N LEU A 215 12.51 10.90 19.90
CA LEU A 215 11.46 11.70 20.53
C LEU A 215 11.07 11.12 21.88
N TYR A 216 10.45 11.96 22.70
CA TYR A 216 9.85 11.51 23.95
C TYR A 216 8.69 10.55 23.69
N ALA A 217 8.39 9.71 24.67
CA ALA A 217 7.38 8.64 24.65
C ALA A 217 7.87 7.27 24.13
N PRO A 218 7.40 6.17 24.75
CA PRO A 218 7.80 4.81 24.39
C PRO A 218 7.25 4.39 23.01
N TYR A 219 7.89 3.39 22.39
CA TYR A 219 7.53 2.90 21.05
C TYR A 219 6.04 2.52 20.91
N TRP A 220 5.40 1.99 21.95
CA TRP A 220 3.98 1.61 21.89
C TRP A 220 3.05 2.83 21.75
N PHE A 221 3.43 3.99 22.29
CA PHE A 221 2.65 5.23 22.14
C PHE A 221 2.64 5.65 20.67
N TRP A 222 3.80 5.63 20.03
CA TRP A 222 3.95 5.91 18.62
C TRP A 222 3.24 4.87 17.74
N GLY A 223 3.27 3.60 18.12
CA GLY A 223 2.49 2.54 17.48
C GLY A 223 0.99 2.81 17.49
N ILE A 224 0.42 3.24 18.63
CA ILE A 224 -0.99 3.63 18.74
C ILE A 224 -1.28 4.83 17.84
N LEU A 225 -0.45 5.87 17.90
CA LEU A 225 -0.66 7.10 17.15
C LEU A 225 -0.67 6.83 15.63
N LEU A 226 0.32 6.11 15.12
CA LEU A 226 0.42 5.79 13.69
C LEU A 226 -0.75 4.89 13.25
N SER A 227 -1.11 3.90 14.06
CA SER A 227 -2.29 3.05 13.79
C SER A 227 -3.58 3.85 13.75
N ALA A 228 -3.76 4.80 14.68
CA ALA A 228 -4.94 5.67 14.72
C ALA A 228 -5.03 6.58 13.50
N ILE A 229 -3.90 7.14 13.04
CA ILE A 229 -3.84 7.92 11.80
C ILE A 229 -4.23 7.04 10.61
N SER A 230 -3.65 5.84 10.48
CA SER A 230 -3.99 4.92 9.40
C SER A 230 -5.46 4.49 9.40
N LEU A 231 -6.05 4.25 10.58
CA LEU A 231 -7.50 3.99 10.72
C LEU A 231 -8.35 5.18 10.28
N ALA A 232 -7.98 6.39 10.69
CA ALA A 232 -8.70 7.60 10.32
C ALA A 232 -8.67 7.81 8.80
N VAL A 233 -7.49 7.65 8.18
CA VAL A 233 -7.29 7.75 6.74
C VAL A 233 -8.12 6.70 5.98
N LEU A 234 -8.14 5.45 6.46
CA LEU A 234 -8.99 4.40 5.89
C LEU A 234 -10.48 4.77 6.01
N GLY A 235 -10.94 5.22 7.18
CA GLY A 235 -12.32 5.61 7.41
C GLY A 235 -12.76 6.77 6.51
N ILE A 236 -11.92 7.79 6.37
CA ILE A 236 -12.15 8.92 5.45
C ILE A 236 -12.18 8.43 4.00
N GLY A 237 -11.23 7.60 3.59
CA GLY A 237 -11.15 7.06 2.24
C GLY A 237 -12.38 6.23 1.86
N LEU A 238 -12.84 5.35 2.77
CA LEU A 238 -14.06 4.56 2.59
C LEU A 238 -15.30 5.44 2.54
N HIS A 239 -15.44 6.40 3.45
CA HIS A 239 -16.55 7.34 3.44
C HIS A 239 -16.61 8.09 2.11
N TRP A 240 -15.47 8.58 1.63
CA TRP A 240 -15.38 9.30 0.37
C TRP A 240 -15.70 8.40 -0.82
N SER A 241 -15.30 7.12 -0.79
CA SER A 241 -15.62 6.15 -1.84
C SER A 241 -17.13 5.91 -2.03
N VAL A 242 -17.95 6.18 -1.00
CA VAL A 242 -19.41 5.98 -1.04
C VAL A 242 -20.18 7.29 -1.18
N SER A 243 -19.57 8.41 -0.79
CA SER A 243 -20.17 9.75 -0.96
C SER A 243 -20.33 10.08 -2.45
N LYS A 244 -21.54 10.50 -2.83
CA LYS A 244 -21.90 10.96 -4.18
C LYS A 244 -21.07 12.15 -4.64
#